data_AF-A0A7I4XZN2-F1
#
_entry.id   AF-A0A7I4XZN2-F1
#
_cell.length_a   1.000
_cell.length_b   1.000
_cell.length_c   1.000
_cell.angle_alpha   90.00
_cell.angle_beta   90.00
_cell.angle_gamma   90.00
#
_symmetry.space_group_name_H-M   'P 1'
#
loop_
_entity.id
_entity.type
_entity.pdbx_description
1 polymer ?
#
loop_
_entity_poly.entity_id
_entity_poly.type
_entity_poly.pdbx_seq_one_letter_code
_entity_poly.pdbx_strand_id
1 'polypeptide(L)'
;RTMKATVAFVAVILVTMTVSGAQRKKPLCEMCENLIKKVDEVLKQGGDVQKAVEQFCRDDMPEFLVDYCEKIIAKNLKYIIEKLKDHDPPEKICTDIYLCAA
;
A
#
# COMPACT_ATOMS: atom_id res chain seq x y z
N ARG A 1 -16.84 -43.36 8.51
CA ARG A 1 -16.15 -42.76 7.32
C ARG A 1 -16.87 -41.50 6.82
N THR A 2 -18.20 -41.45 6.91
CA THR A 2 -19.05 -40.30 6.54
C THR A 2 -18.81 -39.04 7.39
N MET A 3 -18.69 -39.15 8.72
CA MET A 3 -18.55 -37.99 9.62
C MET A 3 -17.28 -37.15 9.38
N LYS A 4 -16.15 -37.77 9.00
CA LYS A 4 -14.90 -37.05 8.71
C LYS A 4 -14.98 -36.20 7.45
N ALA A 5 -15.73 -36.67 6.43
CA ALA A 5 -15.93 -35.94 5.19
C ALA A 5 -16.82 -34.71 5.41
N THR A 6 -17.85 -34.83 6.26
CA THR A 6 -18.73 -33.71 6.62
C THR A 6 -18.00 -32.65 7.43
N VAL A 7 -17.16 -33.05 8.40
CA VAL A 7 -16.33 -32.12 9.20
C VAL A 7 -15.31 -31.40 8.32
N ALA A 8 -14.67 -32.10 7.37
CA ALA A 8 -13.74 -31.48 6.42
C ALA A 8 -14.44 -30.45 5.51
N PHE A 9 -15.65 -30.76 5.02
CA PHE A 9 -16.42 -29.83 4.20
C PHE A 9 -16.86 -28.59 4.98
N VAL A 10 -17.33 -28.76 6.22
CA VAL A 10 -17.73 -27.65 7.10
C VAL A 10 -16.52 -26.78 7.47
N ALA A 11 -15.35 -27.39 7.74
CA ALA A 11 -14.12 -26.65 7.97
C ALA A 11 -13.67 -25.84 6.75
N VAL A 12 -13.78 -26.40 5.53
CA VAL A 12 -13.48 -25.68 4.28
C VAL A 12 -14.45 -24.52 4.05
N ILE A 13 -15.74 -24.69 4.36
CA ILE A 13 -16.74 -23.62 4.26
C ILE A 13 -16.46 -22.50 5.27
N LEU A 14 -16.14 -22.84 6.53
CA LEU A 14 -15.76 -21.85 7.55
C LEU A 14 -14.46 -21.10 7.20
N VAL A 15 -13.47 -21.80 6.63
CA VAL A 15 -12.21 -21.17 6.20
C VAL A 15 -12.43 -20.24 5.01
N THR A 16 -13.27 -20.62 4.04
CA THR A 16 -13.54 -19.77 2.86
C THR A 16 -14.43 -18.57 3.16
N MET A 17 -15.37 -18.66 4.10
CA MET A 17 -16.22 -17.53 4.50
C MET A 17 -15.45 -16.39 5.19
N THR A 18 -14.26 -16.65 5.74
CA THR A 18 -13.43 -15.61 6.36
C THR A 18 -12.64 -14.76 5.37
N VAL A 19 -12.60 -15.11 4.07
CA VAL A 19 -11.88 -14.35 3.03
C VAL A 19 -12.76 -13.22 2.46
N SER A 20 -13.43 -12.46 3.32
CA SER A 20 -14.19 -11.25 2.94
C SER A 20 -13.62 -9.97 3.58
N GLY A 21 -12.46 -10.06 4.23
CA GLY A 21 -11.86 -8.99 5.02
C GLY A 21 -10.77 -8.16 4.33
N ALA A 22 -10.49 -8.36 3.04
CA ALA A 22 -9.73 -7.35 2.31
C ALA A 22 -10.64 -6.13 2.16
N GLN A 23 -10.56 -5.20 3.12
CA GLN A 23 -11.07 -3.83 2.97
C GLN A 23 -10.77 -3.41 1.54
N ARG A 24 -11.80 -3.16 0.71
CA ARG A 24 -11.62 -2.61 -0.63
C ARG A 24 -11.05 -1.20 -0.43
N LYS A 25 -9.72 -1.10 -0.32
CA LYS A 25 -9.03 0.18 -0.16
C LYS A 25 -9.42 1.04 -1.37
N LYS A 26 -9.66 2.32 -1.12
CA LYS A 26 -9.88 3.26 -2.22
C LYS A 26 -8.63 3.25 -3.12
N PRO A 27 -8.76 3.37 -4.45
CA PRO A 27 -7.61 3.29 -5.36
C PRO A 27 -6.45 4.22 -4.98
N LEU A 28 -6.75 5.42 -4.47
CA LEU A 28 -5.76 6.39 -4.02
C LEU A 28 -4.97 5.93 -2.77
N CYS A 29 -5.64 5.20 -1.86
CA CYS A 29 -5.02 4.68 -0.65
C CYS A 29 -4.05 3.56 -0.99
N GLU A 30 -4.48 2.62 -1.85
CA GLU A 30 -3.63 1.53 -2.31
C GLU A 30 -2.41 2.04 -3.10
N MET A 31 -2.62 3.01 -4.00
CA MET A 31 -1.55 3.69 -4.72
C MET A 31 -0.53 4.31 -3.76
N CYS A 32 -1.00 5.05 -2.75
CA CYS A 32 -0.13 5.64 -1.75
C CYS A 32 0.67 4.57 -1.00
N GLU A 33 0.01 3.53 -0.49
CA GLU A 33 0.69 2.50 0.30
C GLU A 33 1.76 1.76 -0.51
N ASN A 34 1.50 1.49 -1.78
CA ASN A 34 2.47 0.84 -2.67
C ASN A 34 3.68 1.73 -2.92
N LEU A 35 3.47 3.02 -3.12
CA LEU A 35 4.58 3.98 -3.19
C LEU A 35 5.37 4.03 -1.88
N ILE A 36 4.71 4.12 -0.71
CA ILE A 36 5.42 4.20 0.58
C ILE A 36 6.29 2.96 0.79
N LYS A 37 5.79 1.77 0.43
CA LYS A 37 6.59 0.53 0.44
C LYS A 37 7.80 0.63 -0.50
N LYS A 38 7.61 1.15 -1.71
CA LYS A 38 8.69 1.35 -2.67
C LYS A 38 9.77 2.29 -2.14
N VAL A 39 9.36 3.40 -1.51
CA VAL A 39 10.29 4.37 -0.88
C VAL A 39 11.06 3.72 0.26
N ASP A 40 10.39 2.94 1.12
CA ASP A 40 11.03 2.21 2.23
C ASP A 40 12.06 1.18 1.72
N GLU A 41 11.74 0.41 0.68
CA GLU A 41 12.68 -0.52 0.04
C GLU A 41 13.93 0.19 -0.50
N VAL A 42 13.74 1.32 -1.16
CA VAL A 42 14.83 2.11 -1.76
C VAL A 42 15.71 2.73 -0.67
N LEU A 43 15.12 3.25 0.41
CA LEU A 43 15.85 3.75 1.57
C LEU A 43 16.73 2.65 2.20
N LYS A 44 16.17 1.44 2.39
CA LYS A 44 16.90 0.29 2.94
C LYS A 44 18.08 -0.14 2.07
N GLN A 45 17.98 0.07 0.76
CA GLN A 45 19.04 -0.25 -0.21
C GLN A 45 20.02 0.91 -0.43
N GLY A 46 19.81 2.08 0.19
CA GLY A 46 20.62 3.27 -0.03
C GLY A 46 20.48 3.87 -1.42
N GLY A 47 19.34 3.64 -2.08
CA GLY A 47 19.06 4.13 -3.43
C GLY A 47 18.53 5.56 -3.48
N ASP A 48 18.36 6.06 -4.71
CA ASP A 48 17.78 7.38 -4.97
C ASP A 48 16.25 7.33 -4.87
N VAL A 49 15.74 7.88 -3.78
CA VAL A 49 14.30 7.94 -3.49
C VAL A 49 13.55 8.80 -4.51
N GLN A 50 14.12 9.93 -4.93
CA GLN A 50 13.44 10.81 -5.87
C GLN A 50 13.23 10.10 -7.20
N LYS A 51 14.29 9.45 -7.70
CA LYS A 51 14.21 8.65 -8.92
C LYS A 51 13.19 7.52 -8.80
N ALA A 52 13.12 6.84 -7.65
CA ALA A 52 12.15 5.76 -7.45
C ALA A 52 10.69 6.26 -7.45
N VAL A 53 10.44 7.44 -6.89
CA VAL A 53 9.13 8.09 -6.94
C VAL A 53 8.76 8.44 -8.38
N GLU A 54 9.69 9.07 -9.12
CA GLU A 54 9.47 9.43 -10.53
C GLU A 54 9.17 8.20 -11.40
N GLN A 55 9.90 7.09 -11.18
CA GLN A 55 9.66 5.83 -11.87
C GLN A 55 8.29 5.24 -11.52
N PHE A 56 7.95 5.14 -10.23
CA PHE A 56 6.64 4.67 -9.80
C PHE A 56 5.51 5.51 -10.41
N CYS A 57 5.63 6.85 -10.36
CA CYS A 57 4.63 7.74 -10.93
C CYS A 57 4.52 7.65 -12.45
N ARG A 58 5.52 7.15 -13.17
CA ARG A 58 5.45 6.96 -14.63
C ARG A 58 4.96 5.58 -15.04
N ASP A 59 5.35 4.56 -14.27
CA ASP A 59 5.11 3.16 -14.62
C ASP A 59 3.77 2.65 -14.07
N ASP A 60 3.36 3.12 -12.88
CA ASP A 60 2.21 2.61 -12.14
C ASP A 60 0.99 3.54 -12.13
N MET A 61 1.08 4.70 -12.80
CA MET A 61 -0.01 5.69 -12.86
C MET A 61 -0.51 5.96 -14.29
N PRO A 62 -1.82 6.19 -14.45
CA PRO A 62 -2.35 6.74 -15.70
C PRO A 62 -1.67 8.06 -16.06
N GLU A 63 -1.41 8.28 -17.35
CA GLU A 63 -0.65 9.42 -17.87
C GLU A 63 -1.17 10.78 -17.35
N PHE A 64 -2.49 10.93 -17.23
CA PHE A 64 -3.12 12.16 -16.73
C PHE A 64 -2.91 12.42 -15.23
N LEU A 65 -2.41 11.45 -14.46
CA LEU A 65 -2.14 11.56 -13.03
C LEU A 65 -0.65 11.62 -12.68
N VAL A 66 0.26 11.47 -13.65
CA VAL A 66 1.71 11.45 -13.42
C VAL A 66 2.17 12.74 -12.71
N ASP A 67 1.80 13.91 -13.25
CA ASP A 67 2.17 15.21 -12.68
C ASP A 67 1.56 15.42 -11.27
N TYR A 68 0.35 14.89 -11.04
CA TYR A 68 -0.28 14.92 -9.72
C TYR A 68 0.45 14.02 -8.72
N CYS A 69 0.84 12.81 -9.14
CA CYS A 69 1.63 11.86 -8.37
C CYS A 69 2.98 12.47 -7.95
N GLU A 70 3.75 12.96 -8.92
CA GLU A 70 5.06 13.56 -8.69
C GLU A 70 4.95 14.76 -7.73
N LYS A 71 3.97 15.67 -7.93
CA LYS A 71 3.79 16.87 -7.08
C LYS A 71 3.38 16.55 -5.65
N ILE A 72 2.45 15.63 -5.44
CA ILE A 72 2.01 15.29 -4.08
C ILE A 72 3.13 14.63 -3.31
N ILE A 73 3.83 13.69 -3.94
CA ILE A 73 4.85 12.92 -3.26
C ILE A 73 6.08 13.78 -3.00
N ALA A 74 6.54 14.55 -3.98
CA ALA A 74 7.69 15.45 -3.80
C ALA A 74 7.48 16.44 -2.63
N LYS A 75 6.26 16.98 -2.50
CA LYS A 75 5.91 17.89 -1.38
C LYS A 75 5.90 17.18 -0.02
N ASN A 76 5.52 15.91 0.02
CA ASN A 76 5.44 15.11 1.24
C ASN A 76 6.68 14.24 1.49
N LEU A 77 7.69 14.28 0.61
CA LEU A 77 8.77 13.29 0.61
C LEU A 77 9.60 13.33 1.89
N LYS A 78 9.89 14.54 2.38
CA LYS A 78 10.59 14.72 3.65
C LYS A 78 9.81 14.09 4.81
N TYR A 79 8.50 14.37 4.89
CA TYR A 79 7.61 13.80 5.90
C TYR A 79 7.58 12.27 5.82
N ILE A 80 7.41 11.72 4.62
CA ILE A 80 7.38 10.27 4.38
C ILE A 80 8.67 9.61 4.87
N ILE A 81 9.83 10.17 4.53
CA ILE A 81 11.13 9.63 4.97
C ILE A 81 11.27 9.68 6.49
N GLU A 82 10.84 10.77 7.13
CA GLU A 82 10.85 10.89 8.60
C GLU A 82 9.94 9.83 9.24
N LYS A 83 8.72 9.65 8.73
CA LYS A 83 7.78 8.65 9.26
C LYS A 83 8.23 7.21 9.04
N LEU A 84 8.89 6.92 7.92
CA LEU A 84 9.48 5.61 7.69
C LEU A 84 10.64 5.33 8.67
N LYS A 85 11.42 6.34 9.05
CA LYS A 85 12.43 6.21 10.13
C LYS A 85 11.80 5.98 11.49
N ASP A 86 10.61 6.54 11.73
CA ASP A 86 9.79 6.27 12.92
C ASP A 86 9.12 4.88 12.89
N HIS A 87 9.32 4.10 11.82
CA HIS A 87 8.67 2.81 11.57
C HIS A 87 7.14 2.86 11.48
N ASP A 88 6.59 4.01 11.07
CA ASP A 88 5.15 4.14 10.84
C ASP A 88 4.70 3.28 9.64
N PRO A 89 3.55 2.58 9.75
CA PRO A 89 3.07 1.73 8.67
C PRO A 89 2.58 2.57 7.48
N PRO A 90 2.66 2.05 6.23
CA PRO A 90 2.20 2.76 5.03
C PRO A 90 0.80 3.36 5.13
N GLU A 91 -0.15 2.62 5.69
CA GLU A 91 -1.54 3.06 5.84
C GLU A 91 -1.67 4.30 6.73
N LYS A 92 -0.90 4.39 7.81
CA LYS A 92 -0.88 5.56 8.71
C LYS A 92 -0.31 6.76 7.98
N ILE A 93 0.84 6.61 7.33
CA ILE A 93 1.50 7.67 6.55
C ILE A 93 0.55 8.20 5.48
N CYS A 94 -0.14 7.30 4.77
CA CYS A 94 -1.10 7.64 3.72
C CYS A 94 -2.38 8.30 4.26
N THR A 95 -2.78 7.98 5.49
CA THR A 95 -3.88 8.67 6.20
C THR A 95 -3.48 10.10 6.56
N ASP A 96 -2.27 10.30 7.08
CA ASP A 96 -1.77 11.62 7.50
C ASP A 96 -1.63 12.60 6.33
N ILE A 97 -1.40 12.09 5.12
CA ILE A 97 -1.35 12.90 3.88
C ILE A 97 -2.68 12.88 3.08
N TYR A 98 -3.76 12.42 3.70
CA TYR A 98 -5.13 12.43 3.17
C TYR A 98 -5.36 11.59 1.90
N LEU A 99 -4.53 10.57 1.66
CA LEU A 99 -4.70 9.61 0.55
C LEU A 99 -5.44 8.33 0.97
N CYS A 100 -5.44 8.03 2.27
CA CYS A 100 -6.33 7.06 2.91
C CYS A 100 -7.37 7.79 3.79
N ALA A 101 -8.53 7.17 3.98
CA ALA A 101 -9.50 7.65 4.96
C ALA A 101 -9.00 7.25 6.37
N ALA A 102 -9.20 8.15 7.34
CA ALA A 102 -8.90 7.90 8.75
C ALA A 102 -9.90 6.93 9.41
#